data_AF-M5RNX3-F1
#
_entry.id   AF-M5RNX3-F1
#
_cell.length_a   1.000
_cell.length_b   1.000
_cell.length_c   1.000
_cell.angle_alpha   90.00
_cell.angle_beta   90.00
_cell.angle_gamma   90.00
#
_symmetry.space_group_name_H-M   'P 1'
#
loop_
_entity.id
_entity.type
_entity.pdbx_description
1 polymer ?
#
loop_
_entity_poly.entity_id
_entity_poly.type
_entity_poly.pdbx_seq_one_letter_code
_entity_poly.pdbx_strand_id
1 'polypeptide(L)'
;MAKAGFGIQIIGTDGVIDLRMDTEPLVHLLQGNPFRPTSTPRRWVNISSGGIDKPEPITDIKALVMKHLLPARDLIDSINENRPPLCSDTDGRITLEMVHATFASHVRQGASVSLPLASRTHAFVDWRQNR
;
A
#
# COMPACT_ATOMS: atom_id res chain seq x y z
N MET A 1 15.31 15.12 -10.86
CA MET A 1 14.45 13.98 -11.22
C MET A 1 13.50 13.73 -10.06
N ALA A 2 12.21 13.51 -10.32
CA ALA A 2 11.28 13.13 -9.26
C ALA A 2 11.79 11.83 -8.63
N LYS A 3 11.94 11.80 -7.30
CA LYS A 3 12.26 10.56 -6.59
C LYS A 3 10.99 9.71 -6.59
N ALA A 4 11.14 8.42 -6.86
CA ALA A 4 10.10 7.39 -6.79
C ALA A 4 10.48 6.38 -5.68
N GLY A 5 10.69 6.88 -4.46
CA GLY A 5 11.25 6.16 -3.33
C GLY A 5 10.28 5.24 -2.59
N PHE A 6 8.97 5.39 -2.80
CA PHE A 6 7.94 4.54 -2.19
C PHE A 6 6.83 4.18 -3.20
N GLY A 7 6.44 2.92 -3.21
CA GLY A 7 5.40 2.44 -4.10
C GLY A 7 5.00 0.99 -3.85
N ILE A 8 3.96 0.57 -4.54
CA ILE A 8 3.41 -0.79 -4.51
C ILE A 8 3.26 -1.27 -5.95
N GLN A 9 3.61 -2.53 -6.21
CA GLN A 9 3.22 -3.21 -7.43
C GLN A 9 2.23 -4.31 -7.13
N ILE A 10 1.17 -4.37 -7.94
CA ILE A 10 0.22 -5.47 -7.98
C ILE A 10 0.47 -6.20 -9.29
N ILE A 11 0.95 -7.44 -9.21
CA ILE A 11 1.28 -8.28 -10.37
C ILE A 11 0.22 -9.39 -10.44
N GLY A 12 -0.58 -9.35 -11.51
CA GLY A 12 -1.60 -10.36 -11.80
C GLY A 12 -1.33 -11.10 -13.09
N THR A 13 -2.21 -12.03 -13.44
CA THR A 13 -2.10 -12.80 -14.70
C THR A 13 -2.40 -11.96 -15.95
N ASP A 14 -3.07 -10.82 -15.80
CA ASP A 14 -3.50 -9.97 -16.92
C ASP A 14 -2.71 -8.65 -17.00
N GLY A 15 -1.78 -8.41 -16.09
CA GLY A 15 -0.98 -7.19 -16.11
C GLY A 15 -0.31 -6.86 -14.79
N VAL A 16 0.31 -5.67 -14.78
CA VAL A 16 0.95 -5.08 -13.60
C VAL A 16 0.36 -3.70 -13.37
N ILE A 17 -0.06 -3.42 -12.14
CA ILE A 17 -0.37 -2.07 -11.68
C ILE A 17 0.80 -1.59 -10.83
N ASP A 18 1.40 -0.46 -11.21
CA ASP A 18 2.51 0.18 -10.51
C ASP A 18 2.04 1.49 -9.89
N LEU A 19 2.07 1.58 -8.57
CA LEU A 19 1.68 2.75 -7.81
C LEU A 19 2.93 3.44 -7.25
N ARG A 20 3.16 4.70 -7.61
CA ARG A 20 4.27 5.55 -7.15
C ARG A 20 3.70 6.77 -6.48
N MET A 21 3.76 6.76 -5.15
CA MET A 21 3.04 7.75 -4.34
C MET A 21 3.63 9.15 -4.48
N ASP A 22 4.94 9.27 -4.65
CA ASP A 22 5.68 10.52 -4.72
C ASP A 22 5.72 11.18 -6.12
N THR A 23 5.09 10.57 -7.12
CA THR A 23 5.08 11.08 -8.50
C THR A 23 3.67 11.14 -9.08
N GLU A 24 3.40 12.10 -9.95
CA GLU A 24 2.18 12.10 -10.76
C GLU A 24 2.52 11.86 -12.23
N PRO A 25 1.78 10.98 -12.94
CA PRO A 25 0.63 10.19 -12.48
C PRO A 25 0.98 9.16 -11.39
N LEU A 26 0.06 8.94 -10.44
CA LEU A 26 0.30 8.08 -9.26
C LEU A 26 0.31 6.59 -9.61
N VAL A 27 -0.42 6.19 -10.65
CA VAL A 27 -0.72 4.78 -10.96
C VAL A 27 -0.56 4.53 -12.46
N HIS A 28 0.14 3.45 -12.79
CA HIS A 28 0.38 3.01 -14.16
C HIS A 28 -0.04 1.54 -14.33
N LEU A 29 -0.56 1.21 -15.51
CA LEU A 29 -0.95 -0.14 -15.90
C LEU A 29 -0.07 -0.63 -17.06
N LEU A 30 0.48 -1.82 -16.92
CA LEU A 30 1.04 -2.61 -18.01
C LEU A 30 0.14 -3.79 -18.30
N GLN A 31 -0.66 -3.71 -19.36
CA GLN A 31 -1.60 -4.77 -19.72
C GLN A 31 -0.88 -5.96 -20.40
N GLY A 32 -1.40 -7.16 -20.15
CA GLY A 32 -0.90 -8.43 -20.68
C GLY A 32 -0.11 -9.22 -19.64
N ASN A 33 -0.16 -10.54 -19.75
CA ASN A 33 0.42 -11.46 -18.76
C ASN A 33 1.93 -11.23 -18.57
N PRO A 34 2.39 -10.82 -17.37
CA PRO A 34 3.79 -10.52 -17.11
C PRO A 34 4.69 -11.76 -17.07
N PHE A 35 4.12 -12.95 -16.95
CA PHE A 35 4.82 -14.23 -16.91
C PHE A 35 4.93 -14.89 -18.28
N ARG A 36 4.34 -14.30 -19.32
CA ARG A 36 4.49 -14.78 -20.71
C ARG A 36 5.43 -13.86 -21.48
N PRO A 37 6.46 -14.40 -22.15
CA PRO A 37 7.28 -13.60 -23.05
C PRO A 37 6.42 -13.12 -24.22
N THR A 38 6.75 -11.94 -24.73
CA THR A 38 6.09 -11.34 -25.89
C THR A 38 7.14 -10.75 -26.81
N SER A 39 6.94 -10.89 -28.12
CA SER A 39 7.81 -10.32 -29.16
C SER A 39 7.60 -8.81 -29.33
N THR A 40 6.50 -8.27 -28.81
CA THR A 40 6.14 -6.85 -28.91
C THR A 40 6.31 -6.14 -27.57
N PRO A 41 6.96 -4.96 -27.50
CA PRO A 41 7.00 -4.17 -26.28
C PRO A 41 5.59 -3.82 -25.80
N ARG A 42 5.34 -4.03 -24.51
CA ARG A 42 4.10 -3.60 -23.85
C ARG A 42 4.23 -2.14 -23.42
N ARG A 43 3.12 -1.40 -23.53
CA ARG A 43 3.05 0.02 -23.18
C ARG A 43 2.47 0.20 -21.78
N TRP A 44 3.13 1.02 -20.97
CA TRP A 44 2.55 1.54 -19.73
C TRP A 44 1.55 2.65 -20.05
N VAL A 45 0.37 2.59 -19.46
CA VAL A 45 -0.67 3.61 -19.56
C VAL A 45 -1.05 4.11 -18.17
N ASN A 46 -1.50 5.35 -18.07
CA ASN A 46 -1.87 5.93 -16.78
C ASN A 46 -3.22 5.38 -16.32
N ILE A 47 -3.39 5.23 -15.01
CA ILE A 47 -4.71 5.07 -14.39
C ILE A 47 -5.02 6.34 -13.62
N SER A 48 -6.16 6.95 -13.90
CA SER A 48 -6.70 8.08 -13.14
C SER A 48 -8.00 7.68 -12.43
N SER A 49 -8.52 8.54 -11.57
CA SER A 49 -9.85 8.33 -10.98
C SER A 49 -10.97 8.34 -12.03
N GLY A 50 -10.72 8.89 -13.22
CA GLY A 50 -11.62 8.85 -14.38
C GLY A 50 -11.51 7.59 -15.23
N GLY A 51 -10.56 6.69 -14.92
CA GLY A 51 -10.37 5.41 -15.60
C GLY A 51 -9.00 5.24 -16.26
N ILE A 52 -8.86 4.14 -17.00
CA ILE A 52 -7.62 3.77 -17.70
C ILE A 52 -7.41 4.70 -18.90
N ASP A 53 -6.21 5.27 -19.00
CA ASP A 53 -5.77 6.17 -20.07
C ASP A 53 -6.68 7.40 -20.23
N LYS A 54 -7.30 7.83 -19.12
CA LYS A 54 -8.11 9.05 -19.04
C LYS A 54 -7.35 10.14 -18.28
N PRO A 55 -7.57 11.43 -18.60
CA PRO A 55 -7.07 12.51 -17.76
C PRO A 55 -7.63 12.36 -16.34
N GLU A 56 -6.89 12.87 -15.35
CA GLU A 56 -7.37 12.89 -13.98
C GLU A 56 -8.45 13.99 -13.83
N PRO A 57 -9.71 13.62 -13.51
CA PRO A 57 -10.76 14.62 -13.32
C PRO A 57 -10.59 15.42 -12.02
N ILE A 58 -9.86 14.89 -11.03
CA ILE A 58 -9.64 15.56 -9.74
C ILE A 58 -8.42 16.48 -9.83
N THR A 59 -8.67 17.79 -9.90
CA THR A 59 -7.64 18.81 -10.15
C THR A 59 -6.59 18.94 -9.04
N ASP A 60 -6.94 18.59 -7.79
CA ASP A 60 -6.08 18.69 -6.63
C ASP A 60 -5.68 17.32 -6.05
N ILE A 61 -5.74 16.25 -6.86
CA ILE A 61 -5.49 14.86 -6.41
C ILE A 61 -4.18 14.71 -5.62
N LYS A 62 -3.13 15.42 -6.04
CA LYS A 62 -1.85 15.42 -5.33
C LYS A 62 -2.00 15.88 -3.89
N ALA A 63 -2.69 16.99 -3.66
CA ALA A 63 -2.89 17.51 -2.31
C ALA A 63 -3.79 16.57 -1.50
N LEU A 64 -4.83 16.03 -2.14
CA LEU A 64 -5.74 15.07 -1.54
C LEU A 64 -5.03 13.83 -0.98
N VAL A 65 -4.10 13.26 -1.76
CA VAL A 65 -3.37 12.04 -1.38
C VAL A 65 -2.10 12.37 -0.59
N MET A 66 -1.19 13.21 -1.12
CA MET A 66 0.15 13.45 -0.54
C MET A 66 0.16 14.33 0.71
N LYS A 67 -0.87 15.16 0.91
CA LYS A 67 -1.01 15.93 2.16
C LYS A 67 -2.02 15.30 3.11
N HIS A 68 -2.42 14.04 2.85
CA HIS A 68 -3.37 13.29 3.67
C HIS A 68 -4.69 14.02 3.93
N LEU A 69 -5.16 14.85 2.98
CA LEU A 69 -6.42 15.58 3.15
C LEU A 69 -7.62 14.64 3.06
N LEU A 70 -7.59 13.61 2.21
CA LEU A 70 -8.66 12.62 2.10
C LEU A 70 -8.93 11.87 3.42
N PRO A 71 -7.94 11.22 4.07
CA PRO A 71 -8.20 10.53 5.32
C PRO A 71 -8.61 11.48 6.45
N ALA A 72 -8.08 12.72 6.48
CA ALA A 72 -8.49 13.72 7.47
C ALA A 72 -9.96 14.13 7.29
N ARG A 73 -10.40 14.37 6.05
CA ARG A 73 -11.80 14.68 5.73
C ARG A 73 -12.72 13.52 6.04
N ASP A 74 -12.35 12.31 5.63
CA ASP A 74 -13.15 11.12 5.91
C ASP A 74 -13.36 10.90 7.41
N LEU A 75 -12.35 11.14 8.25
CA LEU A 75 -12.50 11.06 9.70
C LEU A 75 -13.53 12.08 10.23
N ILE A 76 -13.48 13.32 9.76
CA ILE A 76 -14.44 14.36 10.15
C ILE A 76 -15.86 13.98 9.70
N ASP A 77 -16.01 13.55 8.46
CA ASP A 77 -17.30 13.12 7.90
C ASP A 77 -17.86 11.92 8.65
N SER A 78 -17.01 10.96 9.02
CA SER A 78 -17.38 9.77 9.80
C SER A 78 -17.97 10.12 11.17
N ILE A 79 -17.40 11.13 11.84
CA ILE A 79 -17.91 11.65 13.12
C ILE A 79 -19.28 12.29 12.91
N ASN A 80 -19.42 13.15 11.89
CA ASN A 80 -20.65 13.88 11.61
C ASN A 80 -21.81 12.95 11.21
N GLU A 81 -21.51 11.94 10.39
CA GLU A 81 -22.49 10.98 9.85
C GLU A 81 -22.70 9.76 10.76
N ASN A 82 -21.97 9.67 11.86
CA ASN A 82 -21.97 8.52 12.77
C ASN A 82 -21.77 7.18 12.03
N ARG A 83 -20.77 7.14 11.14
CA ARG A 83 -20.35 5.95 10.41
C ARG A 83 -18.89 5.61 10.71
N PRO A 84 -18.44 4.36 10.46
CA PRO A 84 -17.02 4.05 10.46
C PRO A 84 -16.26 4.85 9.39
N PRO A 85 -14.99 5.22 9.64
CA PRO A 85 -14.11 5.72 8.59
C PRO A 85 -13.80 4.61 7.58
N LEU A 86 -13.44 5.01 6.35
CA LEU A 86 -13.08 4.12 5.26
C LEU A 86 -11.85 3.27 5.59
N CYS A 87 -10.95 3.81 6.42
CA CYS A 87 -9.84 3.09 7.03
C CYS A 87 -10.04 3.11 8.55
N SER A 88 -10.40 1.96 9.11
CA SER A 88 -10.87 1.80 10.48
C SER A 88 -9.77 1.40 11.47
N ASP A 89 -10.13 1.30 12.75
CA ASP A 89 -9.28 0.74 13.78
C ASP A 89 -8.91 -0.74 13.50
N THR A 90 -9.78 -1.46 12.79
CA THR A 90 -9.52 -2.85 12.39
C THR A 90 -8.39 -2.91 11.35
N ASP A 91 -8.38 -1.99 10.38
CA ASP A 91 -7.32 -1.87 9.37
C ASP A 91 -5.99 -1.43 10.02
N GLY A 92 -6.07 -0.48 10.96
CA GLY A 92 -4.93 -0.06 11.78
C GLY A 92 -4.35 -1.21 12.61
N ARG A 93 -5.21 -2.06 13.19
CA ARG A 93 -4.78 -3.25 13.93
C ARG A 93 -4.04 -4.25 13.05
N ILE A 94 -4.52 -4.50 11.83
CA ILE A 94 -3.83 -5.37 10.86
C ILE A 94 -2.43 -4.81 10.53
N THR A 95 -2.33 -3.49 10.36
CA THR A 95 -1.04 -2.82 10.10
C THR A 95 -0.06 -3.02 11.27
N LEU A 96 -0.52 -2.82 12.51
CA LEU A 96 0.29 -3.08 13.70
C LEU A 96 0.71 -4.55 13.79
N GLU A 97 -0.19 -5.47 13.49
CA GLU A 97 0.08 -6.90 13.47
C GLU A 97 1.22 -7.25 12.49
N MET A 98 1.17 -6.70 11.27
CA MET A 98 2.22 -6.87 10.27
C MET A 98 3.57 -6.32 10.75
N VAL A 99 3.59 -5.13 11.35
CA VAL A 99 4.82 -4.52 11.90
C VAL A 99 5.39 -5.41 13.02
N HIS A 100 4.56 -5.83 13.97
CA HIS A 100 4.99 -6.72 15.05
C HIS A 100 5.48 -8.08 14.54
N ALA A 101 4.90 -8.59 13.45
CA ALA A 101 5.33 -9.84 12.83
C ALA A 101 6.76 -9.76 12.27
N THR A 102 7.21 -8.58 11.81
CA THR A 102 8.61 -8.40 11.39
C THR A 102 9.57 -8.57 12.57
N PHE A 103 9.24 -8.01 13.75
CA PHE A 103 10.03 -8.20 14.96
C PHE A 103 9.99 -9.66 15.45
N ALA A 104 8.81 -10.27 15.44
CA ALA A 104 8.63 -11.67 15.83
C ALA A 104 9.42 -12.63 14.91
N SER A 105 9.47 -12.34 13.61
CA SER A 105 10.31 -13.07 12.66
C SER A 105 11.80 -12.85 12.95
N HIS A 106 12.22 -11.59 13.20
CA HIS A 106 13.60 -11.26 13.52
C HIS A 106 14.13 -12.04 14.74
N VAL A 107 13.38 -12.06 15.85
CA VAL A 107 13.82 -12.79 17.06
C VAL A 107 13.90 -14.30 16.83
N ARG A 108 13.20 -14.83 15.81
CA ARG A 108 13.25 -16.22 15.35
C ARG A 108 14.20 -16.42 14.16
N GLN A 109 15.26 -15.60 14.08
CA GLN A 109 16.29 -15.71 13.04
C GLN A 109 15.74 -15.61 11.61
N GLY A 110 14.69 -14.80 11.41
CA GLY A 110 14.06 -14.60 10.10
C GLY A 110 13.06 -15.69 9.70
N ALA A 111 12.68 -16.59 10.62
CA ALA A 111 11.66 -17.60 10.33
C ALA A 111 10.30 -16.97 10.06
N SER A 112 9.47 -17.64 9.25
CA SER A 112 8.06 -17.28 9.06
C SER A 112 7.29 -17.36 10.39
N VAL A 113 6.35 -16.44 10.56
CA VAL A 113 5.45 -16.39 11.71
C VAL A 113 4.00 -16.45 11.23
N SER A 114 3.15 -17.09 12.01
CA SER A 114 1.71 -17.10 11.74
C SER A 114 1.08 -15.77 12.12
N LEU A 115 0.06 -15.36 11.37
CA LEU A 115 -0.83 -14.26 11.72
C LEU A 115 -2.24 -14.81 12.04
N PRO A 116 -2.90 -14.32 13.10
CA PRO A 116 -2.38 -13.37 14.09
C PRO A 116 -1.26 -14.01 14.94
N LEU A 117 -0.40 -13.17 15.51
CA LEU A 117 0.67 -13.57 16.42
C LEU A 117 0.07 -14.18 17.69
N ALA A 118 0.70 -15.26 18.15
CA ALA A 118 0.26 -15.94 19.36
C ALA A 118 0.43 -15.08 20.63
N SER A 119 1.44 -14.21 20.66
CA SER A 119 1.67 -13.26 21.76
C SER A 119 1.33 -11.84 21.30
N ARG A 120 0.65 -11.09 22.17
CA ARG A 120 0.39 -9.65 22.01
C ARG A 120 1.43 -8.77 22.69
N THR A 121 2.48 -9.35 23.26
CA THR A 121 3.61 -8.60 23.82
C THR A 121 4.59 -8.19 22.72
N HIS A 122 5.37 -7.12 22.96
CA HIS A 122 6.41 -6.72 22.03
C HIS A 122 7.51 -7.79 21.96
N ALA A 123 7.91 -8.22 20.75
CA ALA A 123 8.82 -9.36 20.56
C ALA A 123 10.21 -9.18 21.20
N PHE A 124 10.62 -7.93 21.45
CA PHE A 124 11.91 -7.61 22.06
C PHE A 124 11.93 -7.59 23.60
N VAL A 125 10.80 -7.83 24.29
CA VAL A 125 10.77 -7.80 25.78
C VAL A 125 11.81 -8.75 26.38
N ASP A 126 11.97 -9.95 25.81
CA ASP A 126 12.89 -10.98 26.31
C ASP A 126 14.04 -11.28 25.32
N TRP A 127 14.17 -10.48 24.27
CA TRP A 127 15.16 -10.75 23.23
C TRP A 127 16.56 -10.40 23.72
N ARG A 128 17.35 -11.44 24.02
CA ARG A 128 18.78 -11.31 24.29
C ARG A 128 19.56 -11.80 23.09
N GLN A 129 20.39 -10.93 22.52
CA GLN A 129 21.39 -11.34 21.55
C GLN A 129 22.43 -12.20 22.30
N ASN A 130 22.51 -13.49 21.99
CA ASN A 130 23.68 -14.28 22.35
C ASN A 130 24.84 -13.72 21.51
N ARG A 131 25.64 -12.84 22.13
CA ARG A 131 26.96 -12.46 21.61
C ARG A 131 27.98 -13.50 22.02
#